data_AF-A0A1F3AW37-F1
#
_entry.id   AF-A0A1F3AW37-F1
#
_cell.length_a   1.000
_cell.length_b   1.000
_cell.length_c   1.000
_cell.angle_alpha   90.00
_cell.angle_beta   90.00
_cell.angle_gamma   90.00
#
_symmetry.space_group_name_H-M   'P 1'
#
loop_
_entity.id
_entity.type
_entity.pdbx_description
1 polymer ?
#
loop_
_entity_poly.entity_id
_entity_poly.type
_entity_poly.pdbx_seq_one_letter_code
_entity_poly.pdbx_strand_id
1 'polypeptide(L)'
;MDGLICVRYCQNMLTRKNRVALSLLLVLAAGATRAEEPVDSPFFDYGPYFRNTAPTNDKSDSKCIGYTISPMCALETYLASELREDKELRAIALGEQPGPPKEFKKTYVTGIFGYRVVAVQYFTRLTTPPPEANQFGVQEGDVGIKLDTNVCTYAPCTEPALNSTEDYLLRKGPYGWHITPSPTFRRNLFDPDQVWSRD
;
A
#
# COMPACT_ATOMS: atom_id res chain seq x y z
N MET A 1 9.22 -52.25 26.15
CA MET A 1 8.84 -51.07 26.95
C MET A 1 7.63 -50.46 26.24
N ASP A 2 6.60 -50.21 27.04
CA ASP A 2 5.36 -49.45 26.75
C ASP A 2 4.38 -50.05 25.74
N GLY A 3 3.09 -50.25 25.99
CA GLY A 3 2.20 -49.83 27.07
C GLY A 3 0.85 -49.40 26.47
N LEU A 4 -0.25 -50.05 26.92
CA LEU A 4 -1.60 -49.52 27.24
C LEU A 4 -2.31 -48.48 26.31
N ILE A 5 -3.63 -48.32 26.18
CA ILE A 5 -4.92 -48.94 26.53
C ILE A 5 -6.03 -48.03 25.92
N CYS A 6 -7.20 -48.59 25.58
CA CYS A 6 -8.53 -47.96 25.43
C CYS A 6 -8.76 -46.75 24.50
N VAL A 7 -9.57 -46.98 23.45
CA VAL A 7 -10.67 -46.08 23.06
C VAL A 7 -11.97 -46.91 23.10
N ARG A 8 -12.71 -46.81 24.22
CA ARG A 8 -14.06 -47.38 24.44
C ARG A 8 -15.04 -46.77 23.42
N TYR A 9 -15.72 -47.53 22.57
CA TYR A 9 -16.99 -48.24 22.82
C TYR A 9 -18.01 -47.46 23.66
N CYS A 10 -19.06 -46.92 23.02
CA CYS A 10 -20.45 -47.35 23.22
C CYS A 10 -21.43 -46.42 22.47
N GLN A 11 -21.72 -46.79 21.22
CA GLN A 11 -23.05 -46.57 20.66
C GLN A 11 -24.04 -47.52 21.35
N ASN A 12 -25.28 -47.07 21.45
CA ASN A 12 -26.50 -47.84 21.74
C ASN A 12 -26.75 -48.24 23.19
N MET A 13 -27.52 -47.41 23.91
CA MET A 13 -28.72 -47.93 24.56
C MET A 13 -29.79 -46.84 24.71
N LEU A 14 -30.84 -47.00 23.89
CA LEU A 14 -32.15 -46.39 24.03
C LEU A 14 -32.77 -46.80 25.37
N THR A 15 -33.15 -45.85 26.23
CA THR A 15 -34.34 -46.00 27.09
C THR A 15 -34.92 -44.65 27.53
N ARG A 16 -36.12 -44.39 27.01
CA ARG A 16 -37.33 -43.88 27.69
C ARG A 16 -37.27 -42.60 28.53
N LYS A 17 -38.13 -41.67 28.08
CA LYS A 17 -39.00 -40.77 28.86
C LYS A 17 -38.29 -39.69 29.69
N ASN A 18 -38.16 -38.50 29.12
CA ASN A 18 -38.95 -37.37 29.61
C ASN A 18 -38.78 -36.13 28.73
N ARG A 19 -39.90 -35.43 28.61
CA ARG A 19 -40.10 -34.11 28.02
C ARG A 19 -39.01 -33.14 28.48
N VAL A 20 -38.42 -32.39 27.56
CA VAL A 20 -38.48 -30.92 27.47
C VAL A 20 -37.92 -30.57 26.10
N ALA A 21 -38.77 -30.04 25.22
CA ALA A 21 -38.35 -29.43 23.97
C ALA A 21 -37.63 -28.11 24.32
N LEU A 22 -36.30 -28.10 24.20
CA LEU A 22 -35.51 -26.89 24.25
C LEU A 22 -35.20 -26.49 22.80
N SER A 23 -36.11 -25.74 22.21
CA SER A 23 -35.90 -25.06 20.92
C SER A 23 -34.84 -24.00 21.11
N LEU A 24 -33.57 -24.37 20.93
CA LEU A 24 -32.46 -23.43 20.88
C LEU A 24 -32.48 -22.76 19.49
N LEU A 25 -33.17 -21.61 19.40
CA LEU A 25 -33.06 -20.70 18.26
C LEU A 25 -31.63 -20.14 18.25
N LEU A 26 -30.74 -20.75 17.47
CA LEU A 26 -29.47 -20.12 17.10
C LEU A 26 -29.78 -19.07 16.03
N VAL A 27 -29.99 -17.82 16.45
CA VAL A 27 -29.95 -16.67 15.54
C VAL A 27 -28.48 -16.49 15.15
N LEU A 28 -28.08 -17.13 14.05
CA LEU A 28 -26.84 -16.83 13.34
C LEU A 28 -26.97 -15.40 12.81
N ALA A 29 -26.51 -14.44 13.60
CA ALA A 29 -26.13 -13.13 13.10
C ALA A 29 -24.91 -13.34 12.20
N ALA A 30 -25.15 -13.72 10.94
CA ALA A 30 -24.19 -13.60 9.88
C ALA A 30 -23.94 -12.10 9.68
N GLY A 31 -23.04 -11.54 10.50
CA GLY A 31 -22.40 -10.28 10.18
C GLY A 31 -21.78 -10.46 8.81
N ALA A 32 -22.37 -9.83 7.81
CA ALA A 32 -21.80 -9.72 6.49
C ALA A 32 -20.50 -8.91 6.64
N THR A 33 -19.40 -9.60 6.94
CA THR A 33 -18.07 -9.08 6.64
C THR A 33 -18.03 -8.98 5.13
N ARG A 34 -18.34 -7.78 4.63
CA ARG A 34 -18.12 -7.42 3.23
C ARG A 34 -16.67 -7.77 2.94
N ALA A 35 -16.47 -8.88 2.24
CA ALA A 35 -15.14 -9.31 1.84
C ALA A 35 -14.58 -8.16 1.02
N GLU A 36 -13.54 -7.53 1.55
CA GLU A 36 -12.79 -6.49 0.88
C GLU A 36 -12.24 -7.15 -0.39
N GLU A 37 -12.62 -6.64 -1.56
CA GLU A 37 -12.17 -7.21 -2.83
C GLU A 37 -10.63 -7.22 -2.82
N PRO A 38 -9.98 -8.32 -3.25
CA PRO A 38 -8.54 -8.37 -3.32
C PRO A 38 -8.06 -7.17 -4.14
N VAL A 39 -7.32 -6.29 -3.48
CA VAL A 39 -6.73 -5.13 -4.12
C VAL A 39 -5.65 -5.65 -5.05
N ASP A 40 -5.97 -5.74 -6.34
CA ASP A 40 -4.98 -6.05 -7.37
C ASP A 40 -3.88 -5.00 -7.26
N SER A 41 -2.74 -5.40 -6.70
CA SER A 41 -1.56 -4.56 -6.65
C SER A 41 -1.19 -4.24 -8.08
N PRO A 42 -1.12 -2.97 -8.51
CA PRO A 42 -0.62 -2.68 -9.82
C PRO A 42 0.82 -3.22 -9.87
N PHE A 43 1.02 -4.29 -10.62
CA PHE A 43 2.29 -4.53 -11.29
C PHE A 43 2.65 -3.19 -11.94
N PHE A 44 3.86 -2.71 -11.66
CA PHE A 44 4.35 -1.43 -12.18
C PHE A 44 3.93 -1.26 -13.64
N ASP A 45 3.05 -0.29 -13.88
CA ASP A 45 2.49 -0.04 -15.21
C ASP A 45 3.54 0.73 -16.00
N TYR A 46 4.59 0.02 -16.44
CA TYR A 46 5.62 0.59 -17.29
C TYR A 46 5.03 0.81 -18.68
N GLY A 47 4.93 2.06 -19.11
CA GLY A 47 4.39 2.37 -20.42
C GLY A 47 3.90 3.81 -20.55
N PRO A 48 3.24 4.15 -21.67
CA PRO A 48 2.72 5.50 -21.90
C PRO A 48 1.49 5.82 -21.04
N TYR A 49 1.00 4.87 -20.23
CA TYR A 49 -0.25 5.01 -19.50
C TYR A 49 -0.11 6.00 -18.34
N PHE A 50 -0.79 7.14 -18.48
CA PHE A 50 -0.89 8.17 -17.46
C PHE A 50 -2.06 7.83 -16.53
N ARG A 51 -1.79 7.73 -15.23
CA ARG A 51 -2.77 7.45 -14.18
C ARG A 51 -3.14 8.73 -13.45
N ASN A 52 -4.36 8.78 -12.94
CA ASN A 52 -4.92 9.94 -12.26
C ASN A 52 -5.33 9.59 -10.83
N THR A 53 -4.77 10.35 -9.89
CA THR A 53 -5.22 10.42 -8.51
C THR A 53 -6.15 11.62 -8.39
N ALA A 54 -7.39 11.37 -7.96
CA ALA A 54 -8.44 12.36 -7.90
C ALA A 54 -8.80 12.73 -6.44
N PRO A 55 -9.62 13.78 -6.24
CA PRO A 55 -10.10 14.21 -4.92
C PRO A 55 -10.80 13.13 -4.09
N THR A 56 -11.27 12.06 -4.74
CA THR A 56 -11.96 10.92 -4.11
C THR A 56 -11.51 9.60 -4.73
N ASN A 57 -11.62 8.50 -3.99
CA ASN A 57 -11.17 7.18 -4.46
C ASN A 57 -11.98 6.66 -5.66
N ASP A 58 -13.27 6.92 -5.70
CA ASP A 58 -14.16 6.50 -6.79
C ASP A 58 -13.82 7.16 -8.13
N LYS A 59 -13.18 8.34 -8.08
CA LYS A 59 -12.71 9.08 -9.25
C LYS A 59 -11.23 8.86 -9.57
N SER A 60 -10.53 8.12 -8.72
CA SER A 60 -9.11 7.81 -8.93
C SER A 60 -8.97 6.50 -9.71
N ASP A 61 -7.95 6.43 -10.55
CA ASP A 61 -7.58 5.20 -11.25
C ASP A 61 -7.05 4.14 -10.25
N SER A 62 -6.37 4.60 -9.19
CA SER A 62 -5.86 3.75 -8.12
C SER A 62 -6.99 3.13 -7.28
N LYS A 63 -6.89 1.83 -7.05
CA LYS A 63 -7.76 1.07 -6.13
C LYS A 63 -7.10 0.78 -4.78
N CYS A 64 -5.86 1.22 -4.57
CA CYS A 64 -5.11 0.89 -3.36
C CYS A 64 -4.70 2.10 -2.51
N ILE A 65 -5.30 3.27 -2.74
CA ILE A 65 -5.15 4.44 -1.87
C ILE A 65 -5.57 4.08 -0.45
N GLY A 66 -4.63 4.17 0.50
CA GLY A 66 -4.78 3.75 1.89
C GLY A 66 -4.27 2.33 2.19
N TYR A 67 -4.08 1.49 1.17
CA TYR A 67 -3.67 0.09 1.32
C TYR A 67 -2.22 -0.09 0.87
N THR A 68 -1.26 0.09 1.77
CA THR A 68 0.17 0.09 1.42
C THR A 68 0.77 -1.32 1.23
N ILE A 69 0.06 -2.19 0.53
CA ILE A 69 0.44 -3.60 0.30
C ILE A 69 1.62 -3.75 -0.67
N SER A 70 1.83 -2.78 -1.55
CA SER A 70 2.92 -2.70 -2.52
C SER A 70 3.58 -1.32 -2.55
N PRO A 71 4.78 -1.17 -3.15
CA PRO A 71 5.42 0.14 -3.30
C PRO A 71 4.53 1.16 -4.02
N MET A 72 3.92 0.77 -5.14
CA MET A 72 3.03 1.65 -5.89
C MET A 72 1.83 2.09 -5.05
N CYS A 73 1.26 1.23 -4.22
CA CYS A 73 0.14 1.61 -3.38
C CYS A 73 0.51 2.59 -2.26
N ALA A 74 1.71 2.46 -1.69
CA ALA A 74 2.23 3.46 -0.76
C ALA A 74 2.44 4.82 -1.46
N LEU A 75 2.94 4.81 -2.69
CA LEU A 75 3.13 6.02 -3.50
C LEU A 75 1.79 6.68 -3.89
N GLU A 76 0.83 5.92 -4.41
CA GLU A 76 -0.51 6.43 -4.72
C GLU A 76 -1.22 6.98 -3.48
N THR A 77 -1.02 6.35 -2.31
CA THR A 77 -1.51 6.86 -1.02
C THR A 77 -0.89 8.21 -0.67
N TYR A 78 0.42 8.37 -0.87
CA TYR A 78 1.13 9.62 -0.64
C TYR A 78 0.63 10.74 -1.57
N LEU A 79 0.57 10.48 -2.87
CA LEU A 79 0.10 11.44 -3.87
C LEU A 79 -1.35 11.87 -3.58
N ALA A 80 -2.20 10.93 -3.19
CA ALA A 80 -3.55 11.23 -2.75
C ALA A 80 -3.57 12.10 -1.49
N SER A 81 -2.65 11.87 -0.54
CA SER A 81 -2.54 12.67 0.68
C SER A 81 -2.18 14.13 0.39
N GLU A 82 -1.29 14.38 -0.57
CA GLU A 82 -0.92 15.75 -0.99
C GLU A 82 -2.10 16.46 -1.64
N LEU A 83 -2.76 15.80 -2.60
CA LEU A 83 -3.88 16.39 -3.31
C LEU A 83 -5.08 16.69 -2.38
N ARG A 84 -5.30 15.83 -1.38
CA ARG A 84 -6.47 15.88 -0.49
C ARG A 84 -6.19 16.59 0.83
N GLU A 85 -4.94 16.98 1.07
CA GLU A 85 -4.45 17.51 2.35
C GLU A 85 -4.83 16.58 3.53
N ASP A 86 -4.83 15.26 3.29
CA ASP A 86 -5.29 14.28 4.26
C ASP A 86 -4.13 13.74 5.10
N LYS A 87 -4.02 14.29 6.32
CA LYS A 87 -3.00 13.90 7.30
C LYS A 87 -3.04 12.41 7.66
N GLU A 88 -4.20 11.76 7.63
CA GLU A 88 -4.30 10.33 7.95
C GLU A 88 -3.66 9.50 6.82
N LEU A 89 -4.00 9.82 5.57
CA LEU A 89 -3.35 9.20 4.40
C LEU A 89 -1.84 9.48 4.37
N ARG A 90 -1.42 10.70 4.73
CA ARG A 90 0.00 11.05 4.80
C ARG A 90 0.75 10.18 5.81
N ALA A 91 0.22 10.04 7.02
CA ALA A 91 0.82 9.20 8.05
C ALA A 91 0.82 7.71 7.66
N ILE A 92 -0.20 7.21 6.97
CA ILE A 92 -0.20 5.84 6.41
C ILE A 92 0.90 5.68 5.37
N ALA A 93 1.00 6.63 4.42
CA ALA A 93 1.99 6.58 3.34
C ALA A 93 3.44 6.68 3.84
N LEU A 94 3.66 7.35 4.97
CA LEU A 94 4.95 7.45 5.65
C LEU A 94 5.22 6.27 6.62
N GLY A 95 4.29 5.33 6.76
CA GLY A 95 4.46 4.15 7.61
C GLY A 95 4.35 4.43 9.10
N GLU A 96 3.78 5.57 9.49
CA GLU A 96 3.62 5.99 10.89
C GLU A 96 2.42 5.30 11.56
N GLN A 97 1.44 4.85 10.77
CA GLN A 97 0.25 4.15 11.23
C GLN A 97 -0.23 3.10 10.22
N PRO A 98 -1.00 2.08 10.65
CA PRO A 98 -1.58 1.10 9.74
C PRO A 98 -2.68 1.72 8.86
N GLY A 99 -2.74 1.26 7.61
CA GLY A 99 -3.89 1.47 6.72
C GLY A 99 -4.85 0.28 6.73
N PRO A 100 -6.02 0.38 6.06
CA PRO A 100 -6.56 1.59 5.41
C PRO A 100 -7.02 2.66 6.42
N PRO A 101 -7.24 3.92 5.97
CA PRO A 101 -7.79 4.95 6.84
C PRO A 101 -9.21 4.61 7.29
N LYS A 102 -9.63 5.14 8.43
CA LYS A 102 -10.97 4.92 8.97
C LYS A 102 -12.05 5.59 8.12
N GLU A 103 -11.77 6.80 7.64
CA GLU A 103 -12.66 7.56 6.78
C GLU A 103 -11.86 8.25 5.68
N PHE A 104 -12.24 8.02 4.42
CA PHE A 104 -11.67 8.79 3.31
C PHE A 104 -12.25 10.20 3.33
N LYS A 105 -11.40 11.20 3.59
CA LYS A 105 -11.82 12.59 3.47
C LYS A 105 -12.04 12.94 2.01
N LYS A 106 -13.20 13.54 1.73
CA LYS A 106 -13.48 14.16 0.44
C LYS A 106 -12.93 15.58 0.48
N THR A 107 -12.07 15.92 -0.47
CA THR A 107 -11.69 17.32 -0.70
C THR A 107 -12.59 17.93 -1.79
N TYR A 108 -12.86 19.24 -1.66
CA TYR A 108 -13.55 20.03 -2.69
C TYR A 108 -12.58 20.62 -3.72
N VAL A 109 -11.27 20.38 -3.53
CA VAL A 109 -10.23 20.77 -4.48
C VAL A 109 -10.49 20.04 -5.81
N THR A 110 -10.48 20.78 -6.91
CA THR A 110 -10.76 20.26 -8.27
C THR A 110 -9.50 19.77 -9.00
N GLY A 111 -8.37 19.75 -8.29
CA GLY A 111 -7.10 19.25 -8.79
C GLY A 111 -7.14 17.74 -9.01
N ILE A 112 -6.43 17.29 -10.03
CA ILE A 112 -6.15 15.90 -10.35
C ILE A 112 -4.65 15.79 -10.46
N PHE A 113 -4.05 14.88 -9.67
CA PHE A 113 -2.64 14.58 -9.77
C PHE A 113 -2.46 13.44 -10.75
N GLY A 114 -1.90 13.72 -11.92
CA GLY A 114 -1.61 12.72 -12.91
C GLY A 114 -0.14 12.31 -12.87
N TYR A 115 0.14 11.04 -13.13
CA TYR A 115 1.50 10.54 -13.15
C TYR A 115 1.69 9.33 -14.07
N ARG A 116 2.93 9.07 -14.46
CA ARG A 116 3.36 7.79 -15.07
C ARG A 116 4.68 7.33 -14.47
N VAL A 117 4.89 6.02 -14.41
CA VAL A 117 6.15 5.44 -13.94
C VAL A 117 7.18 5.51 -15.06
N VAL A 118 8.31 6.16 -14.79
CA VAL A 118 9.42 6.33 -15.74
C VAL A 118 10.50 5.28 -15.51
N ALA A 119 10.83 5.02 -14.26
CA ALA A 119 11.84 4.05 -13.88
C ALA A 119 11.54 3.47 -12.50
N VAL A 120 12.04 2.25 -12.27
CA VAL A 120 12.00 1.59 -10.98
C VAL A 120 13.34 0.89 -10.77
N GLN A 121 13.85 0.99 -9.55
CA GLN A 121 15.11 0.38 -9.15
C GLN A 121 14.88 -0.43 -7.88
N TYR A 122 15.26 -1.70 -7.93
CA TYR A 122 15.31 -2.54 -6.74
C TYR A 122 16.72 -2.51 -6.18
N PHE A 123 16.84 -2.16 -4.90
CA PHE A 123 18.11 -2.15 -4.20
C PHE A 123 18.34 -3.54 -3.60
N THR A 124 19.32 -4.24 -4.16
CA THR A 124 19.80 -5.55 -3.71
C THR A 124 21.12 -5.35 -2.99
N ARG A 125 21.63 -6.40 -2.32
CA ARG A 125 22.95 -6.38 -1.69
C ARG A 125 24.08 -5.81 -2.57
N LEU A 126 24.02 -6.00 -3.90
CA LEU A 126 25.06 -5.53 -4.84
C LEU A 126 24.82 -4.11 -5.35
N THR A 127 23.58 -3.61 -5.28
CA THR A 127 23.20 -2.29 -5.80
C THR A 127 22.97 -1.26 -4.70
N THR A 128 22.94 -1.68 -3.43
CA THR A 128 22.91 -0.79 -2.27
C THR A 128 24.31 -0.20 -2.03
N PRO A 129 24.44 1.14 -1.96
CA PRO A 129 25.72 1.79 -1.67
C PRO A 129 26.22 1.47 -0.25
N PRO A 130 27.55 1.43 -0.03
CA PRO A 130 28.10 1.25 1.31
C PRO A 130 27.77 2.47 2.20
N PRO A 131 27.69 2.31 3.54
CA PRO A 131 27.23 3.37 4.45
C PRO A 131 27.96 4.71 4.27
N GLU A 132 29.26 4.68 3.99
CA GLU A 132 30.09 5.87 3.76
C GLU A 132 29.78 6.63 2.47
N ALA A 133 28.99 6.06 1.56
CA ALA A 133 28.62 6.62 0.27
C ALA A 133 27.10 6.56 0.04
N ASN A 134 26.29 6.44 1.11
CA ASN A 134 24.85 6.21 1.05
C ASN A 134 24.06 7.44 1.52
N GLN A 135 24.05 8.48 0.70
CA GLN A 135 23.39 9.75 1.04
C GLN A 135 21.88 9.65 1.22
N PHE A 136 21.25 8.73 0.50
CA PHE A 136 19.80 8.57 0.54
C PHE A 136 19.35 7.60 1.65
N GLY A 137 20.28 7.01 2.40
CA GLY A 137 19.97 6.02 3.42
C GLY A 137 19.30 4.77 2.84
N VAL A 138 19.63 4.40 1.60
CA VAL A 138 19.15 3.23 0.89
C VAL A 138 19.50 1.95 1.65
N GLN A 139 18.58 1.01 1.72
CA GLN A 139 18.78 -0.30 2.32
C GLN A 139 18.52 -1.41 1.30
N GLU A 140 19.04 -2.60 1.59
CA GLU A 140 18.68 -3.79 0.83
C GLU A 140 17.17 -4.05 0.97
N GLY A 141 16.50 -4.29 -0.16
CA GLY A 141 15.06 -4.49 -0.26
C GLY A 141 14.26 -3.20 -0.53
N ASP A 142 14.90 -2.03 -0.50
CA ASP A 142 14.24 -0.79 -0.89
C ASP A 142 13.92 -0.76 -2.38
N VAL A 143 12.93 0.06 -2.74
CA VAL A 143 12.50 0.29 -4.11
C VAL A 143 12.51 1.78 -4.41
N GLY A 144 13.34 2.20 -5.37
CA GLY A 144 13.27 3.52 -5.97
C GLY A 144 12.23 3.55 -7.09
N ILE A 145 11.39 4.58 -7.15
CA ILE A 145 10.42 4.81 -8.22
C ILE A 145 10.59 6.25 -8.73
N LYS A 146 10.75 6.41 -10.05
CA LYS A 146 10.76 7.70 -10.73
C LYS A 146 9.41 7.91 -11.40
N LEU A 147 8.76 9.02 -11.10
CA LEU A 147 7.52 9.43 -11.73
C LEU A 147 7.75 10.64 -12.62
N ASP A 148 7.02 10.68 -13.72
CA ASP A 148 6.68 11.90 -14.44
C ASP A 148 5.32 12.36 -13.93
N THR A 149 5.18 13.62 -13.52
CA THR A 149 3.97 14.12 -12.85
C THR A 149 3.31 15.28 -13.62
N ASN A 150 2.03 15.52 -13.37
CA ASN A 150 1.33 16.73 -13.80
C ASN A 150 0.16 17.02 -12.84
N VAL A 151 -0.20 18.28 -12.69
CA VAL A 151 -1.39 18.68 -11.92
C VAL A 151 -2.36 19.37 -12.87
N CYS A 152 -3.52 18.74 -13.04
CA CYS A 152 -4.56 19.24 -13.94
C CYS A 152 -5.79 19.66 -13.14
N THR A 153 -6.59 20.55 -13.74
CA THR A 153 -7.84 21.01 -13.13
C THR A 153 -8.99 20.67 -14.06
N TYR A 154 -10.09 20.15 -13.52
CA TYR A 154 -11.34 19.82 -14.23
C TYR A 154 -11.29 18.67 -15.25
N ALA A 155 -10.12 18.32 -15.78
CA ALA A 155 -9.94 17.20 -16.72
C ALA A 155 -8.77 16.30 -16.28
N PRO A 156 -8.84 14.99 -16.59
CA PRO A 156 -7.72 14.08 -16.35
C PRO A 156 -6.45 14.56 -17.04
N CYS A 157 -5.30 14.34 -16.41
CA CYS A 157 -4.04 14.58 -17.06
C CYS A 157 -3.77 13.52 -18.13
N THR A 158 -3.19 13.96 -19.24
CA THR A 158 -2.88 13.11 -20.39
C THR A 158 -1.41 13.13 -20.77
N GLU A 159 -0.64 14.07 -20.23
CA GLU A 159 0.79 14.25 -20.49
C GLU A 159 1.49 14.79 -19.23
N PRO A 160 2.81 14.54 -19.07
CA PRO A 160 3.58 15.12 -17.98
C PRO A 160 3.79 16.62 -18.18
N ALA A 161 4.00 17.34 -17.07
CA ALA A 161 4.48 18.72 -17.12
C ALA A 161 5.96 18.78 -17.54
N LEU A 162 6.45 19.97 -17.90
CA LEU A 162 7.86 20.17 -18.24
C LEU A 162 8.73 20.01 -16.99
N ASN A 163 9.75 19.15 -17.07
CA ASN A 163 10.71 18.88 -15.98
C ASN A 163 10.06 18.43 -14.66
N SER A 164 8.93 17.72 -14.71
CA SER A 164 8.16 17.28 -13.54
C SER A 164 8.50 15.85 -13.13
N THR A 165 9.79 15.50 -13.18
CA THR A 165 10.24 14.19 -12.69
C THR A 165 10.49 14.23 -11.20
N GLU A 166 9.92 13.27 -10.47
CA GLU A 166 10.10 13.11 -9.04
C GLU A 166 10.57 11.69 -8.70
N ASP A 167 11.54 11.60 -7.79
CA ASP A 167 12.12 10.34 -7.35
C ASP A 167 11.63 10.02 -5.93
N TYR A 168 11.18 8.78 -5.72
CA TYR A 168 10.67 8.29 -4.45
C TYR A 168 11.43 7.05 -4.03
N LEU A 169 11.90 7.02 -2.78
CA LEU A 169 12.45 5.81 -2.15
C LEU A 169 11.39 5.20 -1.25
N LEU A 170 11.17 3.89 -1.39
CA LEU A 170 10.17 3.15 -0.65
C LEU A 170 10.77 1.96 0.06
N ARG A 171 10.27 1.71 1.28
CA ARG A 171 10.76 0.66 2.17
C ARG A 171 9.61 -0.16 2.71
N LYS A 172 9.85 -1.46 2.93
CA LYS A 172 8.93 -2.32 3.68
C LYS A 172 9.09 -2.08 5.18
N GLY A 173 8.01 -1.64 5.83
CA GLY A 173 7.92 -1.45 7.28
C GLY A 173 6.88 -2.38 7.92
N PRO A 174 6.61 -2.21 9.23
CA PRO A 174 5.69 -3.08 9.98
C PRO A 174 4.24 -2.98 9.51
N TYR A 175 3.83 -1.85 8.93
CA TYR A 175 2.46 -1.60 8.48
C TYR A 175 2.26 -1.74 6.97
N GLY A 176 3.28 -2.16 6.24
CA GLY A 176 3.27 -2.20 4.78
C GLY A 176 4.44 -1.46 4.17
N TRP A 177 4.34 -1.12 2.89
CA TRP A 177 5.29 -0.25 2.22
C TRP A 177 5.08 1.20 2.65
N HIS A 178 6.14 1.99 2.68
CA HIS A 178 6.05 3.42 2.98
C HIS A 178 7.11 4.19 2.23
N ILE A 179 6.88 5.48 2.06
CA ILE A 179 7.86 6.42 1.51
C ILE A 179 8.87 6.75 2.61
N THR A 180 10.14 6.63 2.28
CA THR A 180 11.23 7.13 3.12
C THR A 180 11.60 8.54 2.65
N PRO A 181 11.36 9.58 3.45
CA PRO A 181 11.74 10.93 3.07
C PRO A 181 13.25 10.99 2.83
N SER A 182 13.67 11.36 1.63
CA SER A 182 15.07 11.72 1.39
C SER A 182 15.33 13.09 2.02
N PRO A 183 16.43 13.27 2.79
CA PRO A 183 16.83 14.58 3.27
C PRO A 183 17.21 15.55 2.14
N THR A 184 17.35 15.07 0.89
CA THR A 184 17.81 15.86 -0.24
C THR A 184 16.84 15.79 -1.43
N PHE A 185 16.04 16.85 -1.61
CA PHE A 185 15.08 16.99 -2.73
C PHE A 185 15.72 17.27 -4.10
N ARG A 186 17.06 17.38 -4.18
CA ARG A 186 17.77 17.78 -5.42
C ARG A 186 18.64 16.69 -6.04
N ARG A 187 18.75 15.52 -5.42
CA ARG A 187 19.63 14.45 -5.90
C ARG A 187 18.79 13.35 -6.57
N ASN A 188 19.30 12.81 -7.67
CA ASN A 188 18.66 11.81 -8.53
C ASN A 188 18.92 10.41 -7.97
N LEU A 189 17.87 9.72 -7.50
CA LEU A 189 17.97 8.37 -6.92
C LEU A 189 18.38 7.31 -7.96
N PHE A 190 18.31 7.67 -9.24
CA PHE A 190 18.62 6.79 -10.37
C PHE A 190 19.96 7.13 -11.04
N ASP A 191 20.69 8.11 -10.52
CA ASP A 191 22.04 8.42 -10.95
C ASP A 191 23.04 7.67 -10.04
N PRO A 192 23.74 6.63 -10.54
CA PRO A 192 24.69 5.87 -9.73
C PRO A 192 25.76 6.76 -9.09
N ASP A 193 26.21 7.81 -9.77
CA ASP A 193 27.25 8.68 -9.25
C ASP A 193 26.74 9.47 -8.04
N GLN A 194 25.46 9.83 -8.02
CA GLN A 194 24.84 10.51 -6.88
C GLN A 194 24.53 9.53 -5.75
N VAL A 195 23.97 8.36 -6.07
CA VAL A 195 23.64 7.31 -5.08
C VAL A 195 24.89 6.80 -4.36
N TRP A 196 26.04 6.78 -5.03
CA TRP A 196 27.33 6.33 -4.50
C TRP A 196 28.28 7.48 -4.17
N SER A 197 27.76 8.71 -3.97
CA SER A 197 28.59 9.86 -3.58
C SER A 197 28.65 10.07 -2.07
N ARG A 198 29.69 10.76 -1.62
CA ARG A 198 29.80 11.31 -0.26
C ARG A 198 29.24 12.73 -0.25
N ASP A 199 28.60 13.12 0.85
CA ASP A 199 28.01 14.45 1.01
C ASP A 199 28.99 15.60 0.74
#